data_AF-A0A6B9G4B4-F1
#
_entry.id   AF-A0A6B9G4B4-F1
#
_cell.length_a   1.000
_cell.length_b   1.000
_cell.length_c   1.000
_cell.angle_alpha   90.00
_cell.angle_beta   90.00
_cell.angle_gamma   90.00
#
_symmetry.space_group_name_H-M   'P 1'
#
loop_
_entity.id
_entity.type
_entity.pdbx_description
1 polymer ?
#
loop_
_entity_poly.entity_id
_entity_poly.type
_entity_poly.pdbx_seq_one_letter_code
_entity_poly.pdbx_strand_id
1 'polypeptide(L)' 'MPTYFYSGKVYRNGNAARLIDGIVDSDNAREARLSAITTNLERAIELELLAGSTFDVHLEQFHKVE' A
#
# COMPACT_ATOMS: atom_id res chain seq x y z
N MET A 1 -10.75 -3.38 -18.93
CA MET A 1 -10.28 -4.02 -17.68
C MET A 1 -10.65 -3.07 -16.54
N PRO A 2 -11.21 -3.56 -15.43
CA PRO A 2 -11.59 -2.70 -14.32
C PRO A 2 -10.35 -2.16 -13.59
N THR A 3 -10.42 -0.90 -13.20
CA THR A 3 -9.33 -0.22 -12.48
C THR A 3 -9.65 -0.21 -10.99
N TYR A 4 -8.64 -0.41 -10.15
CA TYR A 4 -8.81 -0.37 -8.70
C TYR A 4 -7.89 0.66 -8.10
N PHE A 5 -8.44 1.46 -7.17
CA PHE A 5 -7.68 2.37 -6.34
C PHE A 5 -7.57 1.82 -4.93
N TYR A 6 -6.40 2.03 -4.32
CA TYR A 6 -6.19 1.78 -2.90
C TYR A 6 -5.43 2.92 -2.24
N SER A 7 -5.67 3.05 -0.93
CA SER A 7 -4.89 3.95 -0.06
C SER A 7 -4.56 3.25 1.25
N GLY A 8 -3.36 3.52 1.76
CA GLY A 8 -2.87 3.04 3.04
C GLY A 8 -1.96 4.06 3.71
N LYS A 9 -1.73 3.89 5.00
CA LYS A 9 -0.82 4.71 5.80
C LYS A 9 0.23 3.83 6.44
N VAL A 10 1.48 4.25 6.33
CA VAL A 10 2.61 3.70 7.08
C VAL A 10 2.80 4.55 8.31
N TYR A 11 2.83 3.89 9.46
CA TYR A 11 3.09 4.49 10.75
C TYR A 11 4.52 4.17 11.16
N ARG A 12 5.25 5.17 11.64
CA ARG A 12 6.57 5.03 12.24
C ARG A 12 6.50 5.49 13.70
N ASN A 13 6.84 4.62 14.63
CA ASN A 13 6.74 4.89 16.07
C ASN A 13 5.36 5.47 16.48
N GLY A 14 4.28 4.95 15.88
CA GLY A 14 2.90 5.39 16.15
C GLY A 14 2.45 6.68 15.43
N ASN A 15 3.31 7.34 14.65
CA ASN A 15 2.96 8.53 13.87
C ASN A 15 2.83 8.20 12.38
N ALA A 16 1.81 8.72 11.70
CA ALA A 16 1.67 8.56 10.26
C ALA A 16 2.88 9.19 9.55
N ALA A 17 3.73 8.37 8.95
CA ALA A 17 4.96 8.78 8.29
C ALA A 17 4.78 8.95 6.79
N ARG A 18 3.94 8.12 6.16
CA ARG A 18 3.75 8.12 4.72
C ARG A 18 2.37 7.64 4.32
N LEU A 19 1.78 8.30 3.33
CA LEU A 19 0.63 7.80 2.59
C LEU A 19 1.14 6.94 1.43
N ILE A 20 0.53 5.79 1.22
CA ILE A 20 0.72 4.94 0.04
C ILE A 20 -0.58 4.94 -0.73
N ASP A 21 -0.54 5.45 -1.95
CA ASP A 21 -1.62 5.39 -2.93
C ASP A 21 -1.18 4.61 -4.18
N GLY A 22 -2.15 4.04 -4.88
CA GLY A 22 -1.85 3.37 -6.14
C GLY A 22 -3.09 2.94 -6.91
N ILE A 23 -2.87 2.73 -8.20
CA ILE A 23 -3.86 2.31 -9.18
C ILE A 23 -3.37 1.03 -9.83
N VAL A 24 -4.24 0.02 -9.95
CA VAL A 24 -3.93 -1.22 -10.67
C VAL A 24 -5.06 -1.60 -11.61
N ASP A 25 -4.67 -1.94 -12.84
CA ASP A 25 -5.54 -2.53 -13.84
C ASP A 25 -5.45 -4.06 -13.75
N SER A 26 -6.57 -4.72 -13.43
CA SER A 26 -6.63 -6.17 -13.35
C SER A 26 -8.07 -6.66 -13.45
N ASP A 27 -8.29 -7.78 -14.11
CA ASP A 27 -9.61 -8.42 -14.14
C ASP A 27 -9.98 -9.08 -12.80
N ASN A 28 -9.00 -9.27 -11.90
CA ASN A 28 -9.19 -9.91 -10.60
C ASN A 28 -8.85 -8.95 -9.45
N ALA A 29 -9.89 -8.47 -8.76
CA ALA A 29 -9.76 -7.56 -7.61
C ALA A 29 -8.83 -8.08 -6.50
N ARG A 30 -8.74 -9.41 -6.31
CA ARG A 30 -7.89 -10.03 -5.28
C ARG A 30 -6.42 -9.99 -5.66
N GLU A 31 -6.10 -10.24 -6.93
CA GLU A 31 -4.74 -10.13 -7.45
C GLU A 31 -4.30 -8.67 -7.53
N ALA A 32 -5.19 -7.78 -7.97
CA ALA A 32 -4.97 -6.33 -7.92
C ALA A 32 -4.61 -5.87 -6.51
N ARG A 33 -5.39 -6.30 -5.52
CA ARG A 33 -5.15 -6.01 -4.10
C ARG A 33 -3.78 -6.51 -3.66
N LEU A 34 -3.45 -7.78 -3.88
CA LEU A 34 -2.21 -8.37 -3.38
C LEU A 34 -0.98 -7.80 -4.09
N SER A 35 -0.98 -7.67 -5.41
CA SER A 35 0.20 -7.21 -6.16
C SER A 35 0.54 -5.76 -5.86
N ALA A 36 -0.46 -4.87 -5.86
CA ALA A 36 -0.22 -3.44 -5.65
C ALA A 36 0.26 -3.14 -4.23
N ILE A 37 -0.40 -3.75 -3.25
CA ILE A 37 -0.06 -3.61 -1.85
C ILE A 37 1.35 -4.15 -1.62
N THR A 38 1.69 -5.31 -2.18
CA THR A 38 3.00 -5.94 -1.97
C THR A 38 4.14 -5.07 -2.50
N THR A 39 4.10 -4.60 -3.75
CA THR A 39 5.22 -3.83 -4.32
C THR A 39 5.46 -2.49 -3.62
N ASN A 40 4.39 -1.78 -3.26
CA ASN A 40 4.54 -0.50 -2.56
C ASN A 40 4.86 -0.69 -1.07
N LEU A 41 4.39 -1.79 -0.45
CA LEU A 41 4.84 -2.18 0.88
C LEU A 41 6.31 -2.54 0.89
N GLU A 42 6.78 -3.38 -0.02
CA GLU A 42 8.20 -3.76 -0.13
C GLU A 42 9.09 -2.51 -0.20
N ARG A 43 8.75 -1.53 -1.03
CA ARG A 43 9.47 -0.26 -1.11
C ARG A 43 9.42 0.56 0.18
N ALA A 44 8.27 0.59 0.87
CA ALA A 44 8.16 1.29 2.15
C ALA A 44 8.99 0.59 3.24
N ILE A 45 8.95 -0.75 3.27
CA ILE A 45 9.71 -1.59 4.19
C ILE A 45 11.20 -1.44 3.97
N GLU A 46 11.68 -1.48 2.72
CA GLU A 46 13.09 -1.29 2.38
C GLU A 46 13.64 0.05 2.86
N LEU A 47 12.86 1.13 2.68
CA LEU A 47 13.25 2.47 3.13
C LEU A 47 13.28 2.59 4.67
N GLU A 48 12.34 1.95 5.37
CA GLU A 48 12.31 1.97 6.84
C GLU A 48 13.34 1.04 7.48
N LEU A 49 13.64 -0.12 6.87
CA LEU A 49 14.70 -1.02 7.31
C LEU A 49 16.08 -0.35 7.25
N LEU A 50 16.33 0.47 6.22
CA LEU A 50 17.54 1.29 6.13
C LEU A 50 17.63 2.34 7.25
N ALA A 51 16.49 2.76 7.81
CA ALA A 51 16.40 3.71 8.91
C ALA A 51 16.38 3.05 10.31
N GLY A 52 16.44 1.71 10.41
CA GLY A 52 16.51 0.97 11.67
C GLY A 52 15.30 1.13 12.60
N SER A 53 14.14 1.52 12.07
CA SER A 53 12.93 1.82 12.85
C SER A 53 11.83 0.76 12.66
N THR A 54 11.00 0.57 13.68
CA THR A 54 9.78 -0.25 13.57
C THR A 54 8.69 0.52 12.82
N PHE A 55 7.99 -0.17 11.94
CA PHE A 55 6.89 0.38 11.15
C PHE A 55 5.67 -0.53 11.24
N ASP A 56 4.49 0.08 11.09
CA ASP A 56 3.21 -0.62 10.97
C ASP A 56 2.49 -0.09 9.73
N VAL A 57 1.76 -0.95 9.02
CA VAL A 57 1.07 -0.56 7.80
C VAL A 57 -0.41 -0.85 7.94
N HIS A 58 -1.20 0.22 7.85
CA HIS A 58 -2.65 0.15 7.87
C HIS A 58 -3.21 0.47 6.49
N LEU A 59 -3.94 -0.48 5.91
CA LEU A 59 -4.66 -0.29 4.65
C LEU A 59 -6.05 0.26 4.94
N GLU A 60 -6.36 1.45 4.44
CA GLU A 60 -7.58 2.18 4.81
C GLU A 60 -8.73 1.92 3.84
N GLN A 61 -8.45 1.92 2.53
CA GLN A 61 -9.51 1.83 1.52
C GLN A 61 -9.06 1.08 0.28
N PHE A 62 -9.98 0.27 -0.25
CA PHE A 62 -9.84 -0.38 -1.55
C PHE A 62 -11.18 -0.25 -2.29
N HIS A 63 -11.20 0.46 -3.41
CA HIS A 63 -12.42 0.68 -4.18
C HIS A 63 -12.20 0.43 -5.67
N LYS A 64 -13.20 -0.17 -6.32
CA LYS A 64 -13.25 -0.28 -7.78
C LYS A 64 -13.53 1.12 -8.35
N VAL A 65 -12.71 1.56 -9.28
CA VAL A 65 -12.93 2.76 -10.10
C VAL A 65 -13.38 2.25 -11.47
N GLU A 66 -14.55 2.70 -11.93
CA GLU A 66 -15.04 2.36 -13.28
C GLU A 66 -14.42 3.27 -14.35
#